data_AF-A0A026VYN9-F1
#
_entry.id   AF-A0A026VYN9-F1
#
_cell.length_a   1.000
_cell.length_b   1.000
_cell.length_c   1.000
_cell.angle_alpha   90.00
_cell.angle_beta   90.00
_cell.angle_gamma   90.00
#
_symmetry.space_group_name_H-M   'P 1'
#
loop_
_entity.id
_entity.type
_entity.pdbx_description
1 polymer ?
#
loop_
_entity_poly.entity_id
_entity_poly.type
_entity_poly.pdbx_seq_one_letter_code
_entity_poly.pdbx_strand_id
1 'polypeptide(L)'
;MVDIPYGLNVYVGCQTPYWRMSEDVVQNWLEISPTKMYQESRYYKYDELQPRNLKNVRNFIQLVWKDSKFIGVGSVVEPNENIYLVCIYDPPANSNGEFQRNVTLPTKVSTNKNFFNSTVLSVIA
;
A
#
# COMPACT_ATOMS: atom_id res chain seq x y z
N MET A 1 1.37 -25.38 5.48
CA MET A 1 1.28 -23.93 5.22
C MET A 1 2.70 -23.48 4.95
N VAL A 2 3.00 -23.03 3.73
CA VAL A 2 4.37 -22.61 3.34
C VAL A 2 4.67 -21.30 4.07
N ASP A 3 5.76 -21.21 4.83
CA ASP A 3 6.25 -19.94 5.36
C ASP A 3 6.71 -19.09 4.17
N ILE A 4 5.88 -18.12 3.79
CA ILE A 4 6.22 -17.16 2.75
C ILE A 4 7.10 -16.10 3.44
N PRO A 5 8.38 -15.94 3.07
CA PRO A 5 9.30 -15.01 3.73
C PRO A 5 9.03 -13.54 3.34
N TYR A 6 7.84 -13.22 2.85
CA TYR A 6 7.49 -11.93 2.28
C TYR A 6 6.29 -11.32 3.00
N GLY A 7 6.24 -9.99 3.02
CA GLY A 7 5.10 -9.23 3.52
C GLY A 7 3.93 -9.36 2.57
N LEU A 8 2.70 -9.50 3.09
CA LEU A 8 1.52 -9.70 2.27
C LEU A 8 0.39 -8.76 2.68
N ASN A 9 -0.09 -7.96 1.72
CA ASN A 9 -1.37 -7.28 1.83
C ASN A 9 -2.33 -7.80 0.75
N VAL A 10 -3.58 -8.05 1.13
CA VAL A 10 -4.63 -8.50 0.21
C VAL A 10 -5.79 -7.51 0.27
N TYR A 11 -6.23 -7.08 -0.91
CA TYR A 11 -7.47 -6.35 -1.11
C TYR A 11 -8.45 -7.24 -1.87
N VAL A 12 -9.71 -7.24 -1.41
CA VAL A 12 -10.82 -7.88 -2.11
C VAL A 12 -11.92 -6.84 -2.27
N GLY A 13 -12.28 -6.57 -3.52
CA GLY A 13 -13.42 -5.72 -3.89
C GLY A 13 -14.52 -6.59 -4.47
N CYS A 14 -15.76 -6.33 -4.08
CA CYS A 14 -16.95 -7.01 -4.60
C CYS A 14 -17.70 -6.05 -5.52
N GLN A 15 -18.25 -6.53 -6.64
CA GLN A 15 -19.01 -5.73 -7.62
C GLN A 15 -18.23 -4.49 -8.07
N THR A 16 -16.93 -4.65 -8.34
CA THR A 16 -16.11 -3.56 -8.86
C THR A 16 -16.33 -3.53 -10.37
N PRO A 17 -17.05 -2.52 -10.91
CA PRO A 17 -17.45 -2.55 -12.32
C PRO A 17 -16.21 -2.61 -13.21
N TYR A 18 -16.23 -3.43 -14.25
CA TYR A 18 -15.07 -3.64 -15.13
C TYR A 18 -14.49 -2.33 -15.70
N TRP A 19 -15.32 -1.33 -15.99
CA TRP A 19 -14.87 -0.02 -16.48
C TRP A 19 -14.13 0.84 -15.45
N ARG A 20 -14.17 0.49 -14.15
CA ARG A 20 -13.31 1.08 -13.12
C ARG A 20 -11.95 0.39 -13.02
N MET A 21 -11.73 -0.66 -13.79
CA MET A 21 -10.50 -1.43 -13.77
C MET A 21 -9.65 -1.09 -15.00
N SER A 22 -8.39 -0.75 -14.73
CA SER A 22 -7.36 -0.67 -15.74
C SER A 22 -6.90 -2.08 -16.14
N GLU A 23 -6.51 -2.27 -17.40
CA GLU A 23 -5.75 -3.46 -17.81
C GLU A 23 -4.37 -3.51 -17.12
N ASP A 24 -3.86 -2.34 -16.71
CA ASP A 24 -2.63 -2.23 -15.94
C ASP A 24 -2.90 -2.44 -14.44
N VAL A 25 -2.39 -3.56 -13.92
CA VAL A 25 -2.41 -3.93 -12.50
C VAL A 25 -1.83 -2.84 -11.59
N VAL A 26 -0.83 -2.10 -12.07
CA VAL A 26 -0.17 -1.04 -11.29
C VAL A 26 -1.13 0.13 -11.08
N GLN A 27 -1.93 0.48 -12.09
CA GLN A 27 -2.96 1.52 -11.95
C GLN A 27 -4.05 1.10 -10.96
N ASN A 28 -4.55 -0.13 -11.06
CA ASN A 28 -5.53 -0.66 -10.11
C ASN A 28 -4.99 -0.65 -8.68
N TRP A 29 -3.71 -1.01 -8.51
CA TRP A 29 -3.06 -0.88 -7.22
C TRP A 29 -3.02 0.57 -6.74
N LEU A 30 -2.47 1.49 -7.54
CA LEU A 30 -2.35 2.91 -7.18
C LEU A 30 -3.68 3.53 -6.71
N GLU A 31 -4.79 3.17 -7.36
CA GLU A 31 -6.11 3.73 -7.04
C GLU A 31 -6.75 3.08 -5.80
N ILE A 32 -6.72 1.76 -5.72
CA ILE A 32 -7.62 1.01 -4.82
C ILE A 32 -6.90 0.63 -3.52
N SER A 33 -5.66 0.14 -3.63
CA SER A 33 -4.98 -0.54 -2.53
C SER A 33 -4.43 0.42 -1.47
N PRO A 34 -3.59 1.43 -1.80
CA PRO A 34 -3.08 2.39 -0.84
C PRO A 34 -4.20 3.09 -0.08
N THR A 35 -5.24 3.57 -0.78
CA THR A 35 -6.37 4.26 -0.14
C THR A 35 -7.02 3.38 0.93
N LYS A 36 -7.28 2.11 0.63
CA LYS A 36 -7.93 1.21 1.58
C LYS A 36 -7.03 0.83 2.74
N MET A 37 -5.78 0.46 2.45
CA MET A 37 -4.81 0.02 3.45
C MET A 37 -4.39 1.18 4.36
N TYR A 38 -4.28 2.40 3.84
CA TYR A 38 -3.89 3.58 4.59
C TYR A 38 -4.97 4.07 5.56
N GLN A 39 -6.25 3.71 5.37
CA GLN A 39 -7.31 4.01 6.34
C GLN A 39 -7.05 3.41 7.73
N GLU A 40 -6.28 2.32 7.81
CA GLU A 40 -5.87 1.71 9.08
C GLU A 40 -4.94 2.60 9.91
N SER A 41 -4.30 3.62 9.30
CA SER A 41 -3.45 4.58 10.01
C SER A 41 -4.17 5.27 11.17
N ARG A 42 -5.50 5.40 11.11
CA ARG A 42 -6.33 5.95 12.20
C ARG A 42 -6.27 5.16 13.50
N TYR A 43 -5.85 3.90 13.44
CA TYR A 43 -5.69 3.00 14.58
C TYR A 43 -4.23 2.88 15.03
N TYR A 44 -3.28 3.45 14.28
CA TYR A 44 -1.87 3.40 14.60
C TYR A 44 -1.45 4.56 15.49
N LYS A 45 -0.70 4.25 16.56
CA LYS A 45 -0.17 5.23 17.51
C LYS A 45 1.36 5.27 17.38
N TYR A 46 1.88 6.42 16.95
CA TYR A 46 3.31 6.60 16.66
C TYR A 46 4.19 6.73 17.91
N ASP A 47 3.59 7.05 19.06
CA ASP A 47 4.24 7.18 20.36
C ASP A 47 4.44 5.84 21.09
N GLU A 48 3.86 4.75 20.57
CA GLU A 48 3.98 3.41 21.13
C GLU A 48 5.15 2.64 20.48
N LEU A 49 5.85 1.81 21.26
CA LEU A 49 6.95 0.96 20.77
C LEU A 49 6.47 -0.08 19.74
N GLN A 50 5.23 -0.53 19.90
CA GLN A 50 4.58 -1.50 19.03
C GLN A 50 3.05 -1.30 19.05
N PRO A 51 2.34 -1.68 17.98
CA PRO A 51 0.88 -1.59 17.96
C PRO A 51 0.22 -2.53 18.96
N ARG A 52 -0.75 -2.02 19.73
CA ARG A 52 -1.58 -2.86 20.62
C ARG A 52 -2.38 -3.93 19.88
N ASN A 53 -2.81 -3.64 18.66
CA ASN A 53 -3.57 -4.58 17.84
C ASN A 53 -3.06 -4.58 16.40
N LEU A 54 -2.07 -5.44 16.13
CA LEU A 54 -1.48 -5.61 14.80
C LEU A 54 -2.51 -5.95 13.72
N LYS A 55 -3.60 -6.66 14.05
CA LYS A 55 -4.62 -7.04 13.04
C LYS A 55 -5.30 -5.82 12.41
N ASN A 56 -5.41 -4.71 13.14
CA ASN A 56 -6.09 -3.50 12.67
C ASN A 56 -5.20 -2.56 11.87
N VAL A 57 -3.88 -2.78 11.89
CA VAL A 57 -2.89 -1.86 11.32
C VAL A 57 -1.86 -2.53 10.42
N ARG A 58 -1.87 -3.87 10.31
CA ARG A 58 -0.83 -4.61 9.59
C ARG A 58 -0.70 -4.18 8.14
N ASN A 59 -1.81 -3.87 7.46
CA ASN A 59 -1.76 -3.54 6.04
C ASN A 59 -1.16 -2.14 5.88
N PHE A 60 -1.57 -1.19 6.73
CA PHE A 60 -0.94 0.12 6.81
C PHE A 60 0.56 0.04 7.10
N ILE A 61 0.95 -0.70 8.15
CA ILE A 61 2.35 -0.85 8.55
C ILE A 61 3.19 -1.38 7.39
N GLN A 62 2.72 -2.44 6.73
CA GLN A 62 3.43 -3.02 5.59
C GLN A 62 3.57 -2.05 4.42
N LEU A 63 2.53 -1.25 4.15
CA LEU A 63 2.52 -0.26 3.08
C LEU A 63 3.54 0.87 3.31
N VAL A 64 3.73 1.29 4.56
CA VAL A 64 4.63 2.41 4.91
C VAL A 64 5.97 1.97 5.48
N TRP A 65 6.26 0.67 5.48
CA TRP A 65 7.47 0.12 6.07
C TRP A 65 8.72 0.56 5.30
N LYS A 66 9.52 1.46 5.90
CA LYS A 66 10.71 2.08 5.27
C LYS A 66 11.72 1.07 4.71
N ASP A 67 11.92 -0.05 5.38
CA ASP A 67 12.92 -1.03 4.98
C ASP A 67 12.45 -1.94 3.85
N SER A 68 11.14 -2.03 3.56
CA SER A 68 10.64 -2.75 2.38
C SER A 68 11.16 -2.05 1.12
N LYS A 69 11.88 -2.78 0.26
CA LYS A 69 12.53 -2.21 -0.94
C LYS A 69 11.84 -2.60 -2.23
N PHE A 70 11.14 -3.72 -2.22
CA PHE A 70 10.48 -4.24 -3.40
C PHE A 70 9.01 -4.50 -3.10
N ILE A 71 8.17 -4.22 -4.10
CA ILE A 71 6.76 -4.57 -4.09
C ILE A 71 6.44 -5.31 -5.39
N GLY A 72 5.80 -6.47 -5.27
CA GLY A 72 5.16 -7.17 -6.37
C GLY A 72 3.65 -7.04 -6.23
N VAL A 73 2.97 -6.71 -7.32
CA VAL A 73 1.50 -6.57 -7.33
C VAL A 73 0.93 -7.53 -8.37
N GLY A 74 -0.09 -8.28 -7.97
CA GLY A 74 -0.91 -9.08 -8.86
C GLY A 74 -2.39 -8.77 -8.64
N SER A 75 -3.17 -8.77 -9.71
CA SER A 75 -4.62 -8.67 -9.61
C SER A 75 -5.30 -9.72 -10.49
N VAL A 76 -6.46 -10.20 -10.04
CA VAL A 76 -7.36 -11.00 -10.85
C VAL A 76 -8.77 -10.45 -10.71
N VAL A 77 -9.49 -10.43 -11.82
CA VAL A 77 -10.91 -10.06 -11.90
C VAL A 77 -11.69 -11.32 -12.24
N GLU A 78 -12.63 -11.67 -11.39
CA GLU A 78 -13.54 -12.77 -11.64
C GLU A 78 -14.67 -12.34 -12.59
N PRO A 79 -15.31 -13.28 -13.31
CA PRO A 79 -16.46 -12.98 -14.17
C PRO A 79 -17.67 -12.35 -13.44
N ASN A 80 -17.74 -12.50 -12.11
CA ASN A 80 -18.77 -11.92 -11.25
C ASN A 80 -18.41 -10.49 -10.76
N GLU A 81 -17.40 -9.85 -11.37
CA GLU A 81 -16.90 -8.51 -11.03
C GLU A 81 -16.27 -8.40 -9.62
N ASN A 82 -15.82 -9.53 -9.05
CA ASN A 82 -14.92 -9.48 -7.89
C ASN A 82 -13.49 -9.21 -8.34
N ILE A 83 -12.81 -8.31 -7.63
CA ILE A 83 -11.38 -8.06 -7.80
C ILE A 83 -10.63 -8.58 -6.59
N TYR A 84 -9.57 -9.32 -6.87
CA TYR A 84 -8.57 -9.69 -5.88
C TYR A 84 -7.28 -9.01 -6.26
N LEU A 85 -6.72 -8.24 -5.34
CA LEU A 85 -5.46 -7.57 -5.52
C LEU A 85 -4.53 -7.99 -4.38
N VAL A 86 -3.35 -8.44 -4.76
CA VAL A 86 -2.34 -8.97 -3.84
C VAL A 86 -1.07 -8.15 -4.00
N CYS A 87 -0.54 -7.68 -2.88
CA CYS A 87 0.73 -6.99 -2.80
C CYS A 87 1.69 -7.81 -1.94
N ILE A 88 2.86 -8.11 -2.50
CA ILE A 88 3.95 -8.82 -1.85
C ILE A 88 5.09 -7.83 -1.62
N TYR A 89 5.68 -7.82 -0.44
CA TYR A 89 6.74 -6.89 -0.05
C TYR A 89 8.00 -7.62 0.40
N ASP A 90 9.15 -7.09 0.02
CA ASP A 90 10.46 -7.62 0.40
C ASP A 90 11.43 -6.49 0.80
N PRO A 91 12.05 -6.55 2.00
CA PRO A 91 11.77 -7.43 3.13
C PRO A 91 10.35 -7.27 3.72
N PRO A 92 9.79 -8.29 4.41
CA PRO A 92 8.52 -8.16 5.12
C PRO A 92 8.58 -7.08 6.22
N ALA A 93 7.44 -6.49 6.53
CA ALA A 93 7.32 -5.71 7.76
C ALA A 93 7.49 -6.62 8.99
N ASN A 94 7.94 -6.02 10.08
CA ASN A 94 8.11 -6.70 11.36
C ASN A 94 9.14 -7.85 11.38
N SER A 95 10.06 -7.94 10.42
CA SER A 95 11.17 -8.91 10.50
C SER A 95 12.05 -8.73 11.75
N ASN A 96 12.14 -7.50 12.27
CA ASN A 96 13.06 -7.12 13.36
C ASN A 96 12.39 -6.38 14.54
N GLY A 97 11.06 -6.25 14.58
CA GLY A 97 10.36 -5.49 15.65
C GLY A 97 10.60 -3.96 15.66
N GLU A 98 11.18 -3.40 14.60
CA GLU A 98 11.63 -2.00 14.54
C GLU A 98 10.55 -1.02 14.03
N PHE A 99 9.38 -0.98 14.67
CA PHE A 99 8.26 -0.14 14.23
C PHE A 99 8.61 1.36 14.21
N GLN A 100 9.28 1.87 15.24
CA GLN A 100 9.61 3.31 15.34
C GLN A 100 10.56 3.80 14.23
N ARG A 101 11.48 2.92 13.77
CA ARG A 101 12.41 3.25 12.68
C ARG A 101 11.72 3.17 11.30
N ASN A 102 10.72 2.29 11.18
CA ASN A 102 10.11 1.95 9.91
C ASN A 102 8.79 2.65 9.61
N VAL A 103 8.03 3.05 10.63
CA VAL A 103 6.72 3.71 10.50
C VAL A 103 6.84 5.14 11.00
N THR A 104 7.30 6.02 10.13
CA THR A 104 7.55 7.43 10.48
C THR A 104 6.30 8.29 10.29
N LEU A 105 6.23 9.39 11.05
CA LEU A 105 5.19 10.40 10.83
C LEU A 105 5.24 10.95 9.40
N PRO A 106 4.07 11.27 8.80
CA PRO A 106 4.03 11.95 7.52
C PRO A 106 4.86 13.24 7.56
N THR A 107 5.81 13.36 6.65
CA THR A 107 6.58 14.60 6.53
C THR A 107 5.66 15.68 5.95
N LYS A 108 5.63 16.88 6.54
CA LYS A 108 4.97 18.03 5.91
C LYS A 108 5.73 18.35 4.63
N VAL A 109 5.22 17.89 3.49
CA VAL A 109 5.75 18.31 2.19
C VAL A 109 5.35 19.76 1.99
N SER A 110 6.33 20.68 1.96
CA SER A 110 6.08 22.03 1.44
C SER A 110 5.82 21.88 -0.05
N THR A 111 4.55 21.92 -0.47
CA THR A 111 4.18 21.75 -1.87
C THR A 111 4.79 22.89 -2.68
N ASN A 112 5.89 22.62 -3.38
CA ASN A 112 6.43 23.56 -4.33
C ASN A 112 5.57 23.45 -5.60
N LYS A 113 4.61 24.37 -5.75
CA LYS A 113 3.61 24.39 -6.83
C LYS A 113 4.25 24.30 -8.24
N ASN A 114 5.53 24.61 -8.36
CA ASN A 114 6.29 24.58 -9.62
C ASN A 114 6.70 23.17 -10.07
N PHE A 115 6.78 22.18 -9.17
CA PHE A 115 7.25 20.83 -9.52
C PHE A 115 6.22 20.06 -10.36
N PHE A 116 4.94 20.14 -9.98
CA PHE A 116 3.84 19.49 -10.70
C PHE A 116 3.62 20.06 -12.10
N ASN A 117 3.81 21.37 -12.29
CA ASN A 117 3.65 22.01 -13.60
C ASN A 117 4.76 21.62 -14.58
N SER A 118 5.99 21.37 -14.13
CA SER A 118 7.10 21.01 -15.04
C SER A 118 7.05 19.55 -15.51
N THR A 119 6.60 18.62 -14.67
CA THR A 119 6.60 17.17 -14.98
C THR A 119 5.43 16.77 -15.86
N VAL A 120 4.26 17.43 -15.74
CA VAL A 120 3.10 17.14 -16.60
C VAL A 120 3.32 17.68 -18.02
N LEU A 121 4.02 18.81 -18.17
CA LEU A 121 4.32 19.37 -19.49
C LEU A 121 5.39 18.57 -20.26
N SER A 122 6.32 17.90 -19.58
CA SER A 122 7.37 17.10 -20.25
C SER A 122 6.92 15.70 -20.68
N VAL A 123 5.72 15.26 -20.28
CA VAL A 123 5.14 13.95 -20.66
C VAL A 123 4.10 14.12 -21.79
N ILE A 124 3.69 15.36 -22.10
CA ILE A 124 2.69 15.68 -23.14
C ILE A 124 3.32 16.45 -24.32
N ALA A 125 4.65 16.60 -24.35
CA ALA A 125 5.39 17.22 -25.47
C ALA A 125 6.04 16.18 -26.38
#